data_AF-A0A849SHT1-F1
#
_entry.id   AF-A0A849SHT1-F1
#
_cell.length_a   1.000
_cell.length_b   1.000
_cell.length_c   1.000
_cell.angle_alpha   90.00
_cell.angle_beta   90.00
_cell.angle_gamma   90.00
#
_symmetry.space_group_name_H-M   'P 1'
#
loop_
_entity.id
_entity.type
_entity.pdbx_description
1 polymer ?
#
loop_
_entity_poly.entity_id
_entity_poly.type
_entity_poly.pdbx_seq_one_letter_code
_entity_poly.pdbx_strand_id
1 'polypeptide(L)'
;MKRLVNIACVLAIAVLCGSLALGCDNRPRFVPPGGDSLGGAPVDSFSRTARAARERWEADGGADGAAARLTAALLAYDLELKPEFALAPRIRQLLDSLGFGVEVVEDDAVALVNMFPRSDPTATSWPRLVWRDSLRVRTQAVEGGGMRLSDLSLGPPSRPQSDTSAVQAAGLFLRSGPAGPQPIVFVWRRAPRAGVWRLYQTLGPDSLGGTGTASFVPSDGESPALASRTWSRTPGFEECASCAHLFRKYEFHWGIEGFSRASEATEPSPYATFVRLVQALSIPDDELAREQLGDPSLIDVARGLELGARRANWRMAPGAEGAPGDELVFYRGPNEAYRIRFMRSFGVYRVTSIDTTRRAIE
;
A
#
# COMPACT_ATOMS: atom_id res chain seq x y z
N MET A 1 -7.66 61.97 25.46
CA MET A 1 -6.29 61.52 25.12
C MET A 1 -6.01 60.10 25.65
N LYS A 2 -6.72 59.06 25.18
CA LYS A 2 -6.53 57.66 25.64
C LYS A 2 -6.53 56.61 24.51
N ARG A 3 -6.40 57.01 23.23
CA ARG A 3 -6.47 56.09 22.08
C ARG A 3 -5.19 55.99 21.23
N LEU A 4 -4.09 56.65 21.61
CA LEU A 4 -2.85 56.64 20.83
C LEU A 4 -1.77 55.68 21.35
N VAL A 5 -1.96 55.04 22.51
CA VAL A 5 -0.92 54.19 23.13
C VAL A 5 -0.94 52.73 22.63
N ASN A 6 -2.05 52.25 22.06
CA ASN A 6 -2.19 50.83 21.67
C ASN A 6 -1.64 50.45 20.28
N ILE A 7 -1.25 51.41 19.45
CA ILE A 7 -0.74 51.11 18.09
C ILE A 7 0.78 50.86 18.10
N ALA A 8 1.51 51.44 19.06
CA ALA A 8 2.96 51.29 19.12
C ALA A 8 3.42 49.87 19.57
N CYS A 9 2.67 49.19 20.43
CA CYS A 9 3.02 47.84 20.90
C CYS A 9 2.80 46.75 19.84
N VAL A 10 1.84 46.91 18.93
CA VAL A 10 1.53 45.88 17.92
C VAL A 10 2.58 45.88 16.79
N LEU A 11 3.15 47.04 16.44
CA LEU A 11 4.21 47.13 15.42
C LEU A 11 5.58 46.63 15.92
N ALA A 12 5.86 46.72 17.22
CA ALA A 12 7.12 46.22 17.79
C ALA A 12 7.18 44.67 17.83
N ILE A 13 6.04 43.99 17.99
CA ILE A 13 5.98 42.52 17.99
C ILE A 13 6.08 41.95 16.57
N ALA A 14 5.57 42.66 15.55
CA ALA A 14 5.66 42.23 14.16
C ALA A 14 7.09 42.27 13.59
N VAL A 15 7.95 43.18 14.07
CA VAL A 15 9.35 43.28 13.63
C VAL A 15 10.27 42.26 14.34
N LEU A 16 9.94 41.85 15.57
CA LEU A 16 10.73 40.83 16.28
C LEU A 16 10.49 39.40 15.77
N CYS A 17 9.31 39.08 15.23
CA CYS A 17 9.04 37.76 14.65
C CYS A 17 9.67 37.54 13.25
N GLY A 18 10.13 38.60 12.58
CA GLY A 18 10.75 38.49 11.24
C GLY A 18 12.22 38.09 11.24
N SER A 19 12.91 38.12 12.39
CA SER A 19 14.37 37.93 12.45
C SER A 19 14.83 36.54 12.97
N LEU A 20 13.89 35.65 13.31
CA LEU A 20 14.19 34.26 13.69
C LEU A 20 13.97 33.24 12.56
N ALA A 21 13.68 33.70 11.33
CA ALA A 21 13.55 32.87 10.14
C ALA A 21 14.85 32.74 9.31
N LEU A 22 16.02 33.02 9.90
CA LEU A 22 17.30 32.54 9.37
C LEU A 22 17.43 31.05 9.72
N GLY A 23 16.58 30.24 9.07
CA GLY A 23 16.64 28.79 9.17
C GLY A 23 18.03 28.33 8.76
N CYS A 24 18.67 27.52 9.61
CA CYS A 24 19.84 26.76 9.23
C CYS A 24 19.49 25.94 7.99
N ASP A 25 20.06 26.31 6.84
CA ASP A 25 19.93 25.57 5.60
C ASP A 25 20.76 24.28 5.75
N ASN A 26 20.17 23.27 6.38
CA ASN A 26 20.74 21.91 6.53
C ASN A 26 20.71 21.14 5.19
N ARG A 27 20.94 21.83 4.07
CA ARG A 27 21.07 21.21 2.76
C ARG A 27 22.47 20.62 2.65
N PRO A 28 22.62 19.30 2.41
CA PRO A 28 23.91 18.73 2.11
C PRO A 28 24.47 19.37 0.82
N ARG A 29 25.58 20.11 0.95
CA ARG A 29 26.36 20.59 -0.18
C ARG A 29 27.23 19.44 -0.67
N PHE A 30 27.04 19.05 -1.92
CA PHE A 30 27.93 18.11 -2.60
C PHE A 30 29.29 18.80 -2.80
N VAL A 31 30.30 18.37 -2.05
CA VAL A 31 31.70 18.74 -2.26
C VAL A 31 32.37 17.57 -2.96
N PRO A 32 32.71 17.66 -4.25
CA PRO A 32 33.42 16.59 -4.93
C PRO A 32 34.80 16.38 -4.26
N PRO A 33 35.25 15.13 -4.07
CA PRO A 33 36.57 14.87 -3.52
C PRO A 33 37.65 15.37 -4.49
N GLY A 34 38.53 16.27 -4.02
CA GLY A 34 39.71 16.76 -4.77
C GLY A 34 39.71 18.23 -5.23
N GLY A 35 38.85 19.10 -4.67
CA GLY A 35 38.78 20.51 -5.06
C GLY A 35 39.88 21.40 -4.50
N ASP A 36 41.11 21.29 -5.00
CA ASP A 36 42.09 22.37 -4.87
C ASP A 36 41.63 23.58 -5.70
N SER A 37 41.53 24.72 -5.04
CA SER A 37 41.12 25.99 -5.64
C SER A 37 42.27 26.51 -6.51
N LEU A 38 42.22 26.27 -7.83
CA LEU A 38 42.81 27.06 -8.93
C LEU A 38 42.92 26.28 -10.26
N GLY A 39 42.51 25.00 -10.32
CA GLY A 39 42.37 24.27 -11.57
C GLY A 39 40.92 24.24 -12.03
N GLY A 40 40.60 24.83 -13.18
CA GLY A 40 39.33 24.63 -13.87
C GLY A 40 39.21 23.17 -14.34
N ALA A 41 38.87 22.25 -13.43
CA ALA A 41 38.57 20.88 -13.77
C ALA A 41 37.36 20.88 -14.73
N PRO A 42 37.41 20.12 -15.84
CA PRO A 42 36.26 20.00 -16.71
C PRO A 42 35.09 19.48 -15.89
N VAL A 43 34.00 20.25 -15.85
CA VAL A 43 32.81 19.86 -15.08
C VAL A 43 32.30 18.53 -15.62
N ASP A 44 32.53 17.46 -14.85
CA ASP A 44 32.15 16.10 -15.21
C ASP A 44 30.66 16.06 -15.60
N SER A 45 30.37 15.46 -16.75
CA SER A 45 29.02 15.18 -17.26
C SER A 45 28.07 14.59 -16.21
N PHE A 46 28.60 13.76 -15.30
CA PHE A 46 27.83 13.19 -14.21
C PHE A 46 27.35 14.27 -13.24
N SER A 47 28.26 15.13 -12.77
CA SER A 47 27.96 16.21 -11.82
C SER A 47 26.96 17.23 -12.37
N ARG A 48 27.02 17.53 -13.68
CA ARG A 48 26.04 18.40 -14.36
C ARG A 48 24.66 17.76 -14.40
N THR A 49 24.59 16.47 -14.76
CA THR A 49 23.32 15.72 -14.81
C THR A 49 22.71 15.58 -13.41
N ALA A 50 23.52 15.30 -12.39
CA ALA A 50 23.09 15.22 -10.99
C ALA A 50 22.52 16.55 -10.48
N ARG A 51 23.20 17.66 -10.77
CA ARG A 51 22.72 19.00 -10.45
C ARG A 51 21.39 19.31 -11.14
N ALA A 52 21.31 19.06 -12.44
CA ALA A 52 20.08 19.27 -13.22
C ALA A 52 18.91 18.42 -12.70
N ALA A 53 19.15 17.16 -12.35
CA ALA A 53 18.14 16.29 -11.76
C ALA A 53 17.62 16.85 -10.43
N ARG A 54 18.51 17.33 -9.56
CA ARG A 54 18.14 17.92 -8.27
C ARG A 54 17.34 19.22 -8.42
N GLU A 55 17.81 20.13 -9.28
CA GLU A 55 17.10 21.38 -9.58
C GLU A 55 15.68 21.11 -10.10
N ARG A 56 15.49 20.04 -10.89
CA ARG A 56 14.17 19.62 -11.36
C ARG A 56 13.29 19.06 -10.24
N TRP A 57 13.82 18.20 -9.37
CA TRP A 57 13.07 17.73 -8.20
C TRP A 57 12.64 18.87 -7.28
N GLU A 58 13.46 19.93 -7.15
CA GLU A 58 13.18 21.09 -6.31
C GLU A 58 12.17 22.08 -6.95
N ALA A 59 12.17 22.23 -8.27
CA ALA A 59 11.38 23.27 -8.95
C ALA A 59 9.89 22.94 -9.09
N ASP A 60 9.56 21.71 -9.46
CA ASP A 60 8.17 21.29 -9.77
C ASP A 60 7.78 19.94 -9.15
N GLY A 61 8.59 19.44 -8.21
CA GLY A 61 8.38 18.12 -7.61
C GLY A 61 8.51 16.97 -8.60
N GLY A 62 9.06 17.20 -9.80
CA GLY A 62 9.15 16.21 -10.87
C GLY A 62 7.84 15.98 -11.62
N ALA A 63 6.89 16.92 -11.61
CA ALA A 63 5.54 16.78 -12.19
C ALA A 63 5.52 16.27 -13.66
N ASP A 64 6.51 16.63 -14.48
CA ASP A 64 6.62 16.20 -15.90
C ASP A 64 7.51 14.96 -16.11
N GLY A 65 8.07 14.44 -15.01
CA GLY A 65 9.03 13.33 -14.97
C GLY A 65 10.38 13.56 -15.61
N ALA A 66 10.74 14.79 -15.95
CA ALA A 66 12.09 15.13 -16.38
C ALA A 66 13.12 14.80 -15.29
N ALA A 67 12.81 15.11 -14.03
CA ALA A 67 13.67 14.78 -12.89
C ALA A 67 13.97 13.27 -12.82
N ALA A 68 12.94 12.43 -12.85
CA ALA A 68 13.10 10.98 -12.82
C ALA A 68 13.84 10.42 -14.05
N ARG A 69 13.65 11.01 -15.25
CA ARG A 69 14.40 10.61 -16.46
C ARG A 69 15.90 10.89 -16.30
N LEU A 70 16.27 12.05 -15.77
CA LEU A 70 17.67 12.40 -15.48
C LEU A 70 18.25 11.49 -14.39
N THR A 71 17.50 11.26 -13.32
CA THR A 71 17.87 10.33 -12.24
C THR A 71 18.09 8.91 -12.78
N ALA A 72 17.23 8.43 -13.69
CA ALA A 72 17.40 7.13 -14.33
C ALA A 72 18.66 7.04 -15.21
N ALA A 73 19.02 8.11 -15.91
CA ALA A 73 20.25 8.17 -16.69
C ALA A 73 21.50 8.10 -15.79
N LEU A 74 21.48 8.80 -14.64
CA LEU A 74 22.55 8.72 -13.63
C LEU A 74 22.69 7.30 -13.08
N LEU A 75 21.57 6.64 -12.78
CA LEU A 75 21.55 5.25 -12.30
C LEU A 75 22.15 4.29 -13.32
N ALA A 76 21.72 4.37 -14.58
CA ALA A 76 22.27 3.53 -15.64
C ALA A 76 23.79 3.71 -15.76
N TYR A 77 24.26 4.96 -15.84
CA TYR A 77 25.69 5.26 -15.92
C TYR A 77 26.47 4.69 -14.72
N ASP A 78 25.98 4.92 -13.50
CA ASP A 78 26.66 4.49 -12.29
C ASP A 78 26.72 2.96 -12.13
N LEU A 79 25.63 2.26 -12.49
CA LEU A 79 25.52 0.80 -12.43
C LEU A 79 26.32 0.11 -13.55
N GLU A 80 26.48 0.73 -14.72
CA GLU A 80 27.32 0.22 -15.80
C GLU A 80 28.81 0.24 -15.42
N LEU A 81 29.23 1.24 -14.65
CA LEU A 81 30.59 1.32 -14.11
C LEU A 81 30.84 0.37 -12.93
N LYS A 82 29.78 -0.26 -12.41
CA LYS A 82 29.79 -1.06 -11.17
C LYS A 82 29.01 -2.38 -11.35
N PRO A 83 29.37 -3.21 -12.34
CA PRO A 83 28.65 -4.45 -12.66
C PRO A 83 28.69 -5.49 -11.53
N GLU A 84 29.67 -5.41 -10.62
CA GLU A 84 29.88 -6.33 -9.51
C GLU A 84 28.89 -6.14 -8.35
N PHE A 85 28.25 -4.97 -8.26
CA PHE A 85 27.31 -4.68 -7.17
C PHE A 85 25.90 -5.20 -7.47
N ALA A 86 25.17 -5.64 -6.46
CA ALA A 86 23.72 -5.88 -6.58
C ALA A 86 22.98 -4.56 -6.89
N LEU A 87 21.84 -4.64 -7.58
CA LEU A 87 21.15 -3.44 -8.08
C LEU A 87 20.61 -2.60 -6.91
N ALA A 88 19.80 -3.17 -6.02
CA ALA A 88 19.11 -2.35 -5.02
C ALA A 88 20.05 -1.67 -4.02
N PRO A 89 21.06 -2.35 -3.42
CA PRO A 89 22.00 -1.69 -2.52
C PRO A 89 22.73 -0.53 -3.20
N ARG A 90 23.15 -0.71 -4.47
CA ARG A 90 23.87 0.33 -5.20
C ARG A 90 22.98 1.50 -5.61
N ILE A 91 21.76 1.22 -6.07
CA ILE A 91 20.74 2.23 -6.38
C ILE A 91 20.46 3.09 -5.14
N ARG A 92 20.17 2.47 -3.99
CA ARG A 92 19.92 3.21 -2.74
C ARG A 92 21.11 4.08 -2.36
N GLN A 93 22.32 3.50 -2.32
CA GLN A 93 23.54 4.23 -2.00
C GLN A 93 23.73 5.48 -2.88
N LEU A 94 23.53 5.35 -4.19
CA LEU A 94 23.68 6.49 -5.10
C LEU A 94 22.62 7.56 -4.82
N LEU A 95 21.34 7.18 -4.81
CA LEU A 95 20.23 8.13 -4.72
C LEU A 95 20.17 8.82 -3.35
N ASP A 96 20.50 8.11 -2.28
CA ASP A 96 20.62 8.67 -0.93
C ASP A 96 21.75 9.71 -0.89
N SER A 97 22.90 9.44 -1.54
CA SER A 97 24.01 10.39 -1.63
C SER A 97 23.68 11.66 -2.41
N LEU A 98 22.72 11.57 -3.35
CA LEU A 98 22.21 12.69 -4.13
C LEU A 98 21.03 13.41 -3.45
N GLY A 99 20.52 12.84 -2.36
CA GLY A 99 19.39 13.38 -1.59
C GLY A 99 18.03 13.20 -2.25
N PHE A 100 17.88 12.24 -3.17
CA PHE A 100 16.62 11.96 -3.85
C PHE A 100 15.72 11.04 -3.00
N GLY A 101 14.40 11.26 -3.07
CA GLY A 101 13.42 10.37 -2.46
C GLY A 101 13.26 9.11 -3.31
N VAL A 102 13.44 7.93 -2.70
CA VAL A 102 13.34 6.67 -3.42
C VAL A 102 12.81 5.53 -2.56
N GLU A 103 12.03 4.66 -3.19
CA GLU A 103 11.79 3.29 -2.73
C GLU A 103 12.40 2.32 -3.73
N VAL A 104 13.10 1.30 -3.25
CA VAL A 104 13.76 0.30 -4.08
C VAL A 104 13.43 -1.09 -3.55
N VAL A 105 13.00 -1.97 -4.44
CA VAL A 105 12.87 -3.42 -4.21
C VAL A 105 13.58 -4.16 -5.35
N GLU A 106 14.10 -5.34 -5.06
CA GLU A 106 14.89 -6.15 -6.01
C GLU A 106 14.53 -7.62 -5.82
N ASP A 107 14.44 -8.32 -6.94
CA ASP A 107 14.38 -9.78 -7.01
C ASP A 107 15.32 -10.24 -8.13
N ASP A 108 16.33 -11.04 -7.75
CA ASP A 108 17.43 -11.50 -8.59
C ASP A 108 18.05 -10.40 -9.48
N ALA A 109 17.85 -10.46 -10.80
CA ALA A 109 18.49 -9.57 -11.76
C ALA A 109 17.68 -8.30 -12.11
N VAL A 110 16.56 -8.06 -11.42
CA VAL A 110 15.64 -6.95 -11.70
C VAL A 110 15.37 -6.16 -10.43
N ALA A 111 15.46 -4.83 -10.53
CA ALA A 111 15.05 -3.91 -9.49
C ALA A 111 13.89 -3.03 -9.99
N LEU A 112 12.99 -2.69 -9.07
CA LEU A 112 11.94 -1.69 -9.28
C LEU A 112 12.25 -0.50 -8.36
N VAL A 113 12.32 0.67 -8.98
CA VAL A 113 12.74 1.92 -8.33
C VAL A 113 11.63 2.93 -8.47
N ASN A 114 11.09 3.39 -7.35
CA ASN A 114 10.05 4.42 -7.31
C ASN A 114 10.65 5.73 -6.83
N MET A 115 10.72 6.73 -7.71
CA MET A 115 11.40 8.01 -7.45
C MET A 115 10.38 9.11 -7.13
N PHE A 116 10.63 9.93 -6.12
CA PHE A 116 9.71 11.00 -5.71
C PHE A 116 10.46 12.19 -5.10
N PRO A 117 9.85 13.38 -5.05
CA PRO A 117 10.48 14.52 -4.39
C PRO A 117 10.57 14.27 -2.89
N ARG A 118 11.76 14.40 -2.31
CA ARG A 118 12.00 14.15 -0.88
C ARG A 118 11.18 15.08 0.04
N SER A 119 10.88 16.29 -0.45
CA SER A 119 10.06 17.27 0.26
C SER A 119 8.60 16.85 0.40
N ASP A 120 8.10 16.02 -0.53
CA ASP A 120 6.73 15.50 -0.49
C ASP A 120 6.67 14.09 -1.11
N PRO A 121 6.93 13.04 -0.32
CA PRO A 121 6.84 11.65 -0.79
C PRO A 121 5.44 11.23 -1.25
N THR A 122 4.40 12.03 -0.98
CA THR A 122 3.00 11.72 -1.26
C THR A 122 2.47 12.39 -2.51
N ALA A 123 3.12 13.45 -3.01
CA ALA A 123 2.68 14.18 -4.18
C ALA A 123 2.65 13.30 -5.44
N THR A 124 3.76 12.59 -5.69
CA THR A 124 4.02 12.03 -7.02
C THR A 124 5.21 11.06 -6.98
N SER A 125 5.02 9.82 -7.45
CA SER A 125 6.05 8.76 -7.51
C SER A 125 6.22 8.11 -8.91
N TRP A 126 7.47 8.02 -9.41
CA TRP A 126 7.82 7.80 -10.83
C TRP A 126 8.54 6.45 -10.94
N PRO A 127 7.81 5.32 -11.07
CA PRO A 127 8.40 4.00 -11.01
C PRO A 127 9.14 3.62 -12.30
N ARG A 128 10.26 2.91 -12.12
CA ARG A 128 11.07 2.40 -13.21
C ARG A 128 11.60 1.00 -12.91
N LEU A 129 11.49 0.10 -13.89
CA LEU A 129 12.25 -1.15 -13.90
C LEU A 129 13.70 -0.87 -14.28
N VAL A 130 14.62 -1.51 -13.59
CA VAL A 130 16.06 -1.47 -13.80
C VAL A 130 16.57 -2.91 -13.88
N TRP A 131 17.30 -3.26 -14.94
CA TRP A 131 17.85 -4.60 -15.09
C TRP A 131 19.14 -4.56 -15.91
N ARG A 132 19.93 -5.64 -15.82
CA ARG A 132 21.13 -5.83 -16.64
C ARG A 132 20.80 -6.64 -17.89
N ASP A 133 21.28 -6.16 -19.02
CA ASP A 133 21.22 -6.82 -20.32
C ASP A 133 22.65 -6.97 -20.82
N SER A 134 23.28 -8.09 -20.46
CA SER A 134 24.73 -8.29 -20.57
C SER A 134 25.51 -7.20 -19.79
N LEU A 135 26.34 -6.40 -20.47
CA LEU A 135 27.11 -5.31 -19.86
C LEU A 135 26.34 -3.98 -19.77
N ARG A 136 25.12 -3.90 -20.31
CA ARG A 136 24.34 -2.66 -20.31
C ARG A 136 23.30 -2.65 -19.22
N VAL A 137 23.10 -1.49 -18.61
CA VAL A 137 22.00 -1.29 -17.66
C VAL A 137 20.85 -0.66 -18.42
N ARG A 138 19.69 -1.30 -18.35
CA ARG A 138 18.47 -0.79 -18.95
C ARG A 138 17.60 -0.21 -17.84
N THR A 139 16.92 0.89 -18.18
CA THR A 139 15.88 1.44 -17.33
C THR A 139 14.64 1.70 -18.18
N GLN A 140 13.47 1.49 -17.60
CA GLN A 140 12.20 1.72 -18.29
C GLN A 140 11.17 2.29 -17.33
N ALA A 141 10.45 3.34 -17.74
CA ALA A 141 9.28 3.79 -17.00
C ALA A 141 8.19 2.71 -17.04
N VAL A 142 7.51 2.52 -15.92
CA VAL A 142 6.42 1.55 -15.80
C VAL A 142 5.23 2.20 -15.10
N GLU A 143 4.12 1.47 -15.04
CA GLU A 143 2.91 1.84 -14.30
C GLU A 143 3.16 1.89 -12.79
N GLY A 144 2.20 2.45 -12.05
CA GLY A 144 2.31 2.67 -10.60
C GLY A 144 2.62 4.12 -10.21
N GLY A 145 2.53 5.05 -11.16
CA GLY A 145 2.74 6.47 -10.91
C GLY A 145 1.84 7.02 -9.79
N GLY A 146 2.42 7.74 -8.83
CA GLY A 146 1.70 8.28 -7.66
C GLY A 146 1.33 7.23 -6.60
N MET A 147 1.85 6.00 -6.71
CA MET A 147 1.64 4.93 -5.73
C MET A 147 2.93 4.65 -4.96
N ARG A 148 2.79 4.10 -3.75
CA ARG A 148 3.91 3.66 -2.93
C ARG A 148 4.38 2.28 -3.36
N LEU A 149 5.67 2.06 -3.54
CA LEU A 149 6.23 0.76 -3.89
C LEU A 149 6.42 -0.09 -2.64
N SER A 150 5.91 -1.33 -2.67
CA SER A 150 5.94 -2.24 -1.52
C SER A 150 6.84 -3.44 -1.75
N ASP A 151 6.73 -4.09 -2.90
CA ASP A 151 7.40 -5.37 -3.15
C ASP A 151 7.60 -5.66 -4.65
N LEU A 152 8.51 -6.57 -4.98
CA LEU A 152 8.79 -7.05 -6.34
C LEU A 152 9.04 -8.55 -6.29
N SER A 153 8.50 -9.26 -7.25
CA SER A 153 8.85 -10.66 -7.46
C SER A 153 9.06 -10.95 -8.96
N LEU A 154 9.93 -11.91 -9.28
CA LEU A 154 10.07 -12.48 -10.60
C LEU A 154 9.21 -13.73 -10.72
N GLY A 155 8.55 -13.85 -11.87
CA GLY A 155 7.71 -15.01 -12.15
C GLY A 155 8.56 -16.27 -12.25
N PRO A 156 7.96 -17.45 -11.98
CA PRO A 156 8.66 -18.71 -12.15
C PRO A 156 9.22 -18.80 -13.58
N PRO A 157 10.44 -19.32 -13.78
CA PRO A 157 10.94 -19.57 -15.12
C PRO A 157 9.92 -20.46 -15.83
N SER A 158 9.50 -20.06 -17.04
CA SER A 158 8.70 -20.98 -17.84
C SER A 158 9.52 -22.25 -18.01
N ARG A 159 8.91 -23.43 -17.81
CA ARG A 159 9.60 -24.74 -17.79
C ARG A 159 10.76 -24.80 -18.82
N PRO A 160 11.89 -25.43 -18.47
CA PRO A 160 13.17 -25.33 -19.19
C PRO A 160 13.16 -26.11 -20.53
N GLN A 161 12.21 -25.81 -21.42
CA GLN A 161 12.15 -26.39 -22.75
C GLN A 161 12.76 -25.48 -23.83
N SER A 162 13.09 -24.22 -23.52
CA SER A 162 13.93 -23.41 -24.41
C SER A 162 14.47 -22.15 -23.72
N ASP A 163 15.64 -21.70 -24.16
CA ASP A 163 16.22 -20.35 -23.95
C ASP A 163 15.32 -19.19 -24.47
N THR A 164 14.07 -19.48 -24.81
CA THR A 164 13.10 -18.57 -25.42
C THR A 164 11.89 -18.27 -24.52
N SER A 165 11.93 -18.64 -23.24
CA SER A 165 10.87 -18.29 -22.30
C SER A 165 10.86 -16.79 -22.00
N ALA A 166 9.69 -16.16 -22.14
CA ALA A 166 9.50 -14.78 -21.68
C ALA A 166 9.67 -14.69 -20.16
N VAL A 167 10.33 -13.62 -19.71
CA VAL A 167 10.50 -13.33 -18.28
C VAL A 167 9.33 -12.47 -17.82
N GLN A 168 8.82 -12.74 -16.61
CA GLN A 168 7.80 -11.92 -15.97
C GLN A 168 8.33 -11.30 -14.68
N ALA A 169 7.87 -10.09 -14.38
CA ALA A 169 8.14 -9.39 -13.13
C ALA A 169 6.82 -8.79 -12.63
N ALA A 170 6.57 -8.86 -11.33
CA ALA A 170 5.38 -8.31 -10.71
C ALA A 170 5.76 -7.31 -9.63
N GLY A 171 5.33 -6.06 -9.80
CA GLY A 171 5.50 -5.00 -8.81
C GLY A 171 4.23 -4.84 -7.99
N LEU A 172 4.36 -4.84 -6.67
CA LEU A 172 3.28 -4.54 -5.74
C LEU A 172 3.38 -3.08 -5.29
N PHE A 173 2.29 -2.35 -5.51
CA PHE A 173 2.13 -0.96 -5.11
C PHE A 173 0.96 -0.80 -4.14
N LEU A 174 1.02 0.25 -3.32
CA LEU A 174 -0.05 0.67 -2.43
C LEU A 174 -0.54 2.05 -2.86
N ARG A 175 -1.83 2.13 -3.20
CA ARG A 175 -2.52 3.40 -3.45
C ARG A 175 -3.19 3.87 -2.17
N SER A 176 -2.95 5.11 -1.77
CA SER A 176 -3.66 5.73 -0.65
C SER A 176 -5.15 5.91 -0.98
N GLY A 177 -6.03 5.52 -0.06
CA GLY A 177 -7.48 5.70 -0.18
C GLY A 177 -8.09 6.18 1.14
N PRO A 178 -9.35 6.66 1.12
CA PRO A 178 -10.02 7.21 2.31
C PRO A 178 -10.23 6.18 3.42
N ALA A 179 -10.26 4.90 3.07
CA ALA A 179 -10.43 3.77 3.98
C ALA A 179 -9.10 3.13 4.41
N GLY A 180 -7.97 3.57 3.83
CA GLY A 180 -6.66 2.94 4.01
C GLY A 180 -5.97 2.60 2.69
N PRO A 181 -4.82 1.90 2.74
CA PRO A 181 -4.06 1.51 1.55
C PRO A 181 -4.80 0.45 0.73
N GLN A 182 -4.71 0.58 -0.60
CA GLN A 182 -5.25 -0.38 -1.55
C GLN A 182 -4.10 -1.00 -2.35
N PRO A 183 -3.85 -2.32 -2.23
CA PRO A 183 -2.82 -2.97 -3.02
C PRO A 183 -3.21 -3.01 -4.50
N ILE A 184 -2.21 -2.83 -5.37
CA ILE A 184 -2.31 -2.97 -6.82
C ILE A 184 -1.06 -3.70 -7.30
N VAL A 185 -1.23 -4.74 -8.10
CA VAL A 185 -0.12 -5.47 -8.71
C VAL A 185 -0.09 -5.20 -10.21
N PHE A 186 1.07 -4.83 -10.73
CA PHE A 186 1.35 -4.77 -12.16
C PHE A 186 2.30 -5.89 -12.53
N VAL A 187 1.93 -6.70 -13.52
CA VAL A 187 2.78 -7.75 -14.08
C VAL A 187 3.27 -7.29 -15.44
N TRP A 188 4.57 -7.26 -15.61
CA TRP A 188 5.22 -7.00 -16.89
C TRP A 188 5.82 -8.27 -17.45
N ARG A 189 5.80 -8.37 -18.78
CA ARG A 189 6.40 -9.48 -19.51
C ARG A 189 7.42 -8.95 -20.50
N ARG A 190 8.57 -9.61 -20.57
CA ARG A 190 9.65 -9.32 -21.52
C ARG A 190 9.97 -10.57 -22.31
N ALA A 191 9.79 -10.50 -23.63
CA ALA A 191 10.23 -11.58 -24.52
C ALA A 191 11.77 -11.75 -24.46
N PRO A 192 12.30 -12.94 -24.74
CA PRO A 192 13.75 -13.15 -24.81
C PRO A 192 14.39 -12.16 -25.77
N ARG A 193 15.52 -11.55 -25.36
CA ARG A 193 16.27 -10.54 -26.13
C ARG A 193 15.51 -9.24 -26.42
N ALA A 194 14.26 -9.09 -25.97
CA ALA A 194 13.57 -7.81 -26.08
C ALA A 194 14.16 -6.82 -25.07
N GLY A 195 14.54 -5.64 -25.55
CA GLY A 195 15.04 -4.56 -24.69
C GLY A 195 13.95 -3.81 -23.91
N VAL A 196 12.71 -4.30 -23.90
CA VAL A 196 11.55 -3.61 -23.33
C VAL A 196 10.60 -4.60 -22.64
N TRP A 197 10.12 -4.20 -21.46
CA TRP A 197 9.04 -4.85 -20.72
C TRP A 197 7.69 -4.28 -21.17
N ARG A 198 6.67 -5.12 -21.27
CA ARG A 198 5.31 -4.67 -21.59
C ARG A 198 4.39 -5.03 -20.44
N LEU A 199 3.52 -4.11 -20.05
CA LEU A 199 2.43 -4.42 -19.13
C LEU A 199 1.60 -5.56 -19.71
N TYR A 200 1.41 -6.59 -18.90
CA TYR A 200 0.75 -7.82 -19.31
C TYR A 200 -0.50 -8.09 -18.47
N GLN A 201 -0.46 -7.79 -17.16
CA GLN A 201 -1.62 -7.94 -16.27
C GLN A 201 -1.62 -6.83 -15.22
N THR A 202 -2.82 -6.43 -14.81
CA THR A 202 -3.04 -5.56 -13.64
C THR A 202 -4.04 -6.24 -12.71
N LEU A 203 -3.67 -6.43 -11.45
CA LEU A 203 -4.60 -6.80 -10.39
C LEU A 203 -4.91 -5.55 -9.56
N GLY A 204 -6.11 -5.01 -9.77
CA GLY A 204 -6.59 -3.85 -9.03
C GLY A 204 -7.29 -4.24 -7.72
N PRO A 205 -7.86 -3.25 -7.00
CA PRO A 205 -8.61 -3.50 -5.78
C PRO A 205 -9.79 -4.45 -5.98
N ASP A 206 -10.42 -4.45 -7.15
CA ASP A 206 -11.53 -5.37 -7.45
C ASP A 206 -11.07 -6.84 -7.52
N SER A 207 -9.82 -7.08 -7.94
CA SER A 207 -9.22 -8.41 -7.98
C SER A 207 -8.64 -8.82 -6.63
N LEU A 208 -8.02 -7.87 -5.91
CA LEU A 208 -7.32 -8.12 -4.65
C LEU A 208 -8.22 -7.97 -3.42
N GLY A 209 -9.47 -7.54 -3.59
CA GLY A 209 -10.52 -7.49 -2.56
C GLY A 209 -10.62 -6.17 -1.79
N GLY A 210 -10.09 -5.05 -2.30
CA GLY A 210 -10.31 -3.71 -1.77
C GLY A 210 -9.13 -3.14 -0.98
N THR A 211 -9.40 -2.74 0.27
CA THR A 211 -8.46 -2.05 1.17
C THR A 211 -7.76 -3.06 2.06
N GLY A 212 -6.44 -2.95 2.25
CA GLY A 212 -5.68 -3.82 3.14
C GLY A 212 -4.25 -4.02 2.69
N THR A 213 -3.75 -5.25 2.84
CA THR A 213 -2.36 -5.60 2.52
C THR A 213 -2.30 -6.71 1.48
N ALA A 214 -1.18 -6.77 0.76
CA ALA A 214 -0.80 -7.90 -0.06
C ALA A 214 0.71 -8.11 0.08
N SER A 215 1.19 -9.30 -0.23
CA SER A 215 2.61 -9.63 -0.23
C SER A 215 2.86 -10.80 -1.18
N PHE A 216 4.01 -10.79 -1.84
CA PHE A 216 4.48 -11.99 -2.52
C PHE A 216 4.88 -13.03 -1.48
N VAL A 217 4.56 -14.29 -1.76
CA VAL A 217 4.90 -15.43 -0.89
C VAL A 217 5.87 -16.31 -1.68
N PRO A 218 7.00 -16.72 -1.10
CA PRO A 218 7.92 -17.63 -1.78
C PRO A 218 7.17 -18.88 -2.25
N SER A 219 7.16 -19.13 -3.55
CA SER A 219 6.50 -20.29 -4.13
C SER A 219 7.52 -21.38 -4.44
N ASP A 220 7.22 -22.60 -4.00
CA ASP A 220 7.90 -23.84 -4.40
C ASP A 220 7.27 -24.48 -5.65
N GLY A 221 6.40 -23.74 -6.36
CA GLY A 221 5.73 -24.17 -7.59
C GLY A 221 4.29 -24.62 -7.38
N GLU A 222 3.91 -25.06 -6.18
CA GLU A 222 2.52 -25.37 -5.81
C GLU A 222 1.93 -24.36 -4.82
N SER A 223 2.78 -23.69 -4.04
CA SER A 223 2.38 -22.66 -3.09
C SER A 223 1.92 -21.37 -3.77
N PRO A 224 0.97 -20.62 -3.16
CA PRO A 224 0.55 -19.33 -3.69
C PRO A 224 1.74 -18.40 -3.78
N ALA A 225 1.82 -17.65 -4.87
CA ALA A 225 2.90 -16.70 -5.12
C ALA A 225 2.53 -15.28 -4.66
N LEU A 226 1.24 -15.02 -4.44
CA LEU A 226 0.72 -13.75 -3.94
C LEU A 226 -0.44 -14.05 -2.99
N ALA A 227 -0.41 -13.41 -1.83
CA ALA A 227 -1.50 -13.42 -0.87
C ALA A 227 -1.95 -11.99 -0.59
N SER A 228 -3.26 -11.76 -0.55
CA SER A 228 -3.83 -10.50 -0.06
C SER A 228 -4.75 -10.75 1.12
N ARG A 229 -4.77 -9.78 2.05
CA ARG A 229 -5.69 -9.70 3.17
C ARG A 229 -6.34 -8.32 3.12
N THR A 230 -7.56 -8.28 2.62
CA THR A 230 -8.25 -7.02 2.35
C THR A 230 -9.69 -7.06 2.82
N TRP A 231 -10.33 -5.90 2.82
CA TRP A 231 -11.75 -5.76 3.08
C TRP A 231 -12.36 -4.76 2.11
N SER A 232 -13.67 -4.90 1.91
CA SER A 232 -14.50 -3.96 1.18
C SER A 232 -15.78 -3.73 1.98
N ARG A 233 -16.47 -2.63 1.67
CA ARG A 233 -17.70 -2.27 2.42
C ARG A 233 -18.72 -3.39 2.33
N THR A 234 -19.12 -3.91 3.48
CA THR A 234 -20.19 -4.91 3.56
C THR A 234 -21.56 -4.22 3.39
N PRO A 235 -22.40 -4.62 2.42
CA PRO A 235 -23.74 -4.03 2.25
C PRO A 235 -24.58 -4.13 3.52
N GLY A 236 -25.17 -3.01 3.94
CA GLY A 236 -25.97 -2.93 5.17
C GLY A 236 -25.14 -2.74 6.45
N PHE A 237 -23.82 -2.56 6.34
CA PHE A 237 -22.93 -2.27 7.46
C PHE A 237 -22.16 -0.96 7.22
N GLU A 238 -22.06 -0.14 8.27
CA GLU A 238 -21.27 1.08 8.30
C GLU A 238 -19.94 0.79 8.98
N GLU A 239 -18.91 0.66 8.15
CA GLU A 239 -17.55 0.36 8.56
C GLU A 239 -16.68 1.63 8.45
N CYS A 240 -16.09 2.06 9.56
CA CYS A 240 -15.07 3.12 9.61
C CYS A 240 -13.66 2.54 9.44
N ALA A 241 -12.65 3.36 9.14
CA ALA A 241 -11.30 2.87 8.87
C ALA A 241 -10.60 2.16 10.05
N SER A 242 -11.03 2.40 11.30
CA SER A 242 -10.51 1.68 12.48
C SER A 242 -11.39 0.48 12.87
N CYS A 243 -12.65 0.49 12.48
CA CYS A 243 -13.67 -0.47 12.91
C CYS A 243 -13.30 -1.92 12.53
N ALA A 244 -13.93 -2.89 13.19
CA ALA A 244 -13.83 -4.28 12.74
C ALA A 244 -14.41 -4.43 11.32
N HIS A 245 -13.71 -5.18 10.47
CA HIS A 245 -14.06 -5.40 9.07
C HIS A 245 -14.21 -6.88 8.73
N LEU A 246 -14.98 -7.15 7.68
CA LEU A 246 -15.03 -8.46 7.05
C LEU A 246 -13.80 -8.67 6.15
N PHE A 247 -12.68 -9.07 6.75
CA PHE A 247 -11.47 -9.38 6.00
C PHE A 247 -11.64 -10.65 5.17
N ARG A 248 -11.17 -10.59 3.93
CA ARG A 248 -11.03 -11.71 3.01
C ARG A 248 -9.56 -11.92 2.71
N LYS A 249 -9.18 -13.19 2.67
CA LYS A 249 -7.88 -13.66 2.23
C LYS A 249 -8.04 -14.18 0.81
N TYR A 250 -7.21 -13.69 -0.08
CA TYR A 250 -7.11 -14.18 -1.44
C TYR A 250 -5.71 -14.74 -1.65
N GLU A 251 -5.63 -15.89 -2.29
CA GLU A 251 -4.37 -16.50 -2.69
C GLU A 251 -4.36 -16.62 -4.20
N PHE A 252 -3.20 -16.39 -4.81
CA PHE A 252 -3.02 -16.45 -6.25
C PHE A 252 -1.84 -17.34 -6.60
N HIS A 253 -2.05 -18.22 -7.59
CA HIS A 253 -0.98 -18.93 -8.26
C HIS A 253 -0.40 -18.07 -9.36
N TRP A 254 0.92 -18.10 -9.53
CA TRP A 254 1.59 -17.44 -10.64
C TRP A 254 1.93 -18.45 -11.72
N GLY A 255 1.20 -18.39 -12.83
CA GLY A 255 1.42 -19.22 -14.01
C GLY A 255 2.04 -18.46 -15.18
N ILE A 256 2.11 -19.13 -16.34
CA ILE A 256 2.62 -18.54 -17.58
C ILE A 256 1.76 -17.38 -18.09
N GLU A 257 0.46 -17.38 -17.77
CA GLU A 257 -0.47 -16.31 -18.11
C GLU A 257 -0.64 -15.27 -16.97
N GLY A 258 0.34 -15.19 -16.06
CA GLY A 258 0.31 -14.28 -14.91
C GLY A 258 -0.39 -14.89 -13.71
N PHE A 259 -0.97 -14.06 -12.85
CA PHE A 259 -1.66 -14.49 -11.64
C PHE A 259 -3.08 -14.96 -11.92
N SER A 260 -3.44 -16.11 -11.35
CA SER A 260 -4.81 -16.61 -11.28
C SER A 260 -5.20 -16.85 -9.83
N ARG A 261 -6.41 -16.42 -9.44
CA ARG A 261 -6.91 -16.63 -8.08
C ARG A 261 -7.06 -18.13 -7.80
N ALA A 262 -6.37 -18.58 -6.77
CA ALA A 262 -6.33 -19.95 -6.28
C ALA A 262 -7.46 -20.23 -5.27
N SER A 263 -7.60 -19.31 -4.32
CA SER A 263 -8.54 -19.45 -3.21
C SER A 263 -9.06 -18.07 -2.79
N GLU A 264 -10.23 -18.09 -2.16
CA GLU A 264 -10.82 -16.95 -1.47
C GLU A 264 -11.47 -17.46 -0.19
N ALA A 265 -11.11 -16.88 0.94
CA ALA A 265 -11.68 -17.24 2.23
C ALA A 265 -11.93 -15.99 3.07
N THR A 266 -13.07 -15.91 3.76
CA THR A 266 -13.24 -14.90 4.81
C THR A 266 -12.40 -15.29 6.03
N GLU A 267 -11.69 -14.32 6.60
CA GLU A 267 -10.98 -14.52 7.86
C GLU A 267 -11.99 -14.67 9.01
N PRO A 268 -11.94 -15.77 9.78
CA PRO A 268 -12.85 -15.96 10.91
C PRO A 268 -12.63 -14.88 11.98
N SER A 269 -13.70 -14.19 12.35
CA SER A 269 -13.71 -13.21 13.43
C SER A 269 -15.13 -13.09 14.02
N PRO A 270 -15.28 -12.56 15.26
CA PRO A 270 -16.59 -12.29 15.84
C PRO A 270 -17.45 -11.40 14.93
N TYR A 271 -16.85 -10.35 14.36
CA TYR A 271 -17.51 -9.47 13.41
C TYR A 271 -17.98 -10.22 12.16
N ALA A 272 -17.12 -11.05 11.57
CA ALA A 272 -17.47 -11.85 10.39
C ALA A 272 -18.63 -12.82 10.67
N THR A 273 -18.62 -13.48 11.85
CA THR A 273 -19.71 -14.36 12.28
C THR A 273 -21.02 -13.60 12.42
N PHE A 274 -21.01 -12.41 13.02
CA PHE A 274 -22.21 -11.58 13.15
C PHE A 274 -22.76 -11.13 11.79
N VAL A 275 -21.87 -10.64 10.90
CA VAL A 275 -22.25 -10.27 9.53
C VAL A 275 -22.90 -11.44 8.80
N ARG A 276 -22.30 -12.63 8.86
CA ARG A 276 -22.84 -13.85 8.24
C ARG A 276 -24.18 -14.26 8.83
N LEU A 277 -24.36 -14.15 10.15
CA LEU A 277 -25.64 -14.43 10.79
C LEU A 277 -26.73 -13.48 10.30
N VAL A 278 -26.46 -12.17 10.25
CA VAL A 278 -27.43 -11.17 9.73
C VAL A 278 -27.76 -11.44 8.27
N GLN A 279 -26.76 -11.74 7.44
CA GLN A 279 -26.96 -12.06 6.02
C GLN A 279 -27.79 -13.34 5.85
N ALA A 280 -27.48 -14.39 6.60
CA ALA A 280 -28.22 -15.65 6.58
C ALA A 280 -29.67 -15.46 7.03
N LEU A 281 -29.93 -14.64 8.06
CA LEU A 281 -31.29 -14.31 8.50
C LEU A 281 -32.05 -13.40 7.53
N SER A 282 -31.34 -12.69 6.65
CA SER A 282 -31.96 -11.82 5.62
C SER A 282 -32.49 -12.60 4.42
N ILE A 283 -32.06 -13.85 4.28
CA ILE A 283 -32.60 -14.84 3.34
C ILE A 283 -33.32 -15.93 4.15
N PRO A 284 -34.30 -16.67 3.60
CA PRO A 284 -34.97 -17.75 4.33
C PRO A 284 -34.09 -19.02 4.38
N ASP A 285 -32.83 -18.88 4.84
CA ASP A 285 -31.85 -19.96 4.97
C ASP A 285 -31.49 -20.20 6.44
N ASP A 286 -32.33 -21.01 7.10
CA ASP A 286 -32.18 -21.36 8.51
C ASP A 286 -30.91 -22.15 8.77
N GLU A 287 -30.45 -22.96 7.80
CA GLU A 287 -29.29 -23.82 7.96
C GLU A 287 -28.03 -22.96 8.09
N LEU A 288 -27.84 -22.03 7.16
CA LEU A 288 -26.71 -21.09 7.18
C LEU A 288 -26.70 -20.22 8.44
N ALA A 289 -27.89 -19.82 8.92
CA ALA A 289 -28.02 -19.06 10.16
C ALA A 289 -27.60 -19.90 11.38
N ARG A 290 -28.08 -21.15 11.49
CA ARG A 290 -27.74 -22.07 12.58
C ARG A 290 -26.25 -22.39 12.62
N GLU A 291 -25.58 -22.45 11.48
CA GLU A 291 -24.13 -22.64 11.42
C GLU A 291 -23.33 -21.55 12.14
N GLN A 292 -23.87 -20.33 12.28
CA GLN A 292 -23.21 -19.24 12.98
C GLN A 292 -23.48 -19.24 14.49
N LEU A 293 -24.38 -20.10 14.98
CA LEU A 293 -24.81 -20.16 16.38
C LEU A 293 -24.09 -21.29 17.14
N GLY A 294 -23.84 -21.07 18.43
CA GLY A 294 -23.34 -22.07 19.37
C GLY A 294 -24.47 -22.93 19.94
N ASP A 295 -25.65 -22.33 20.11
CA ASP A 295 -26.91 -23.00 20.46
C ASP A 295 -27.93 -22.71 19.34
N PRO A 296 -28.45 -23.73 18.63
CA PRO A 296 -29.46 -23.56 17.59
C PRO A 296 -30.74 -22.85 18.05
N SER A 297 -31.09 -22.89 19.34
CA SER A 297 -32.29 -22.23 19.89
C SER A 297 -32.23 -20.70 19.78
N LEU A 298 -31.02 -20.12 19.65
CA LEU A 298 -30.83 -18.68 19.46
C LEU A 298 -31.39 -18.16 18.13
N ILE A 299 -31.74 -19.03 17.18
CA ILE A 299 -32.36 -18.61 15.92
C ILE A 299 -33.69 -17.90 16.15
N ASP A 300 -34.49 -18.38 17.10
CA ASP A 300 -35.80 -17.81 17.41
C ASP A 300 -35.65 -16.45 18.11
N VAL A 301 -34.62 -16.30 18.96
CA VAL A 301 -34.24 -15.02 19.57
C VAL A 301 -33.81 -14.02 18.49
N ALA A 302 -32.91 -14.44 17.59
CA ALA A 302 -32.42 -13.59 16.51
C ALA A 302 -33.56 -13.13 15.56
N ARG A 303 -34.55 -14.00 15.32
CA ARG A 303 -35.76 -13.69 14.55
C ARG A 303 -36.72 -12.77 15.28
N GLY A 304 -36.95 -13.01 16.57
CA GLY A 304 -37.78 -12.14 17.41
C GLY A 304 -37.23 -10.72 17.52
N LEU A 305 -35.90 -10.57 17.47
CA LEU A 305 -35.21 -9.27 17.39
C LEU A 305 -35.06 -8.74 15.95
N GLU A 306 -35.54 -9.51 14.98
CA GLU A 306 -35.57 -9.21 13.55
C GLU A 306 -34.19 -8.86 13.01
N LEU A 307 -33.10 -9.51 13.47
CA LEU A 307 -31.73 -9.13 13.11
C LEU A 307 -31.45 -9.11 11.60
N GLY A 308 -32.11 -9.99 10.82
CA GLY A 308 -32.02 -10.03 9.35
C GLY A 308 -32.81 -8.94 8.61
N ALA A 309 -33.66 -8.17 9.30
CA ALA A 309 -34.50 -7.15 8.67
C ALA A 309 -33.69 -5.91 8.26
N ARG A 310 -33.88 -5.46 7.01
CA ARG A 310 -33.23 -4.27 6.45
C ARG A 310 -33.91 -2.97 6.88
N ARG A 311 -33.83 -2.64 8.18
CA ARG A 311 -34.44 -1.41 8.75
C ARG A 311 -33.50 -0.22 8.80
N ALA A 312 -32.21 -0.48 9.04
CA ALA A 312 -31.15 0.50 9.08
C ALA A 312 -29.80 -0.22 8.91
N ASN A 313 -28.73 0.54 8.71
CA ASN A 313 -27.39 -0.03 8.68
C ASN A 313 -26.97 -0.48 10.08
N TRP A 314 -26.18 -1.54 10.10
CA TRP A 314 -25.48 -2.05 11.27
C TRP A 314 -24.16 -1.31 11.44
N ARG A 315 -23.81 -0.92 12.67
CA ARG A 315 -22.47 -0.41 13.01
C ARG A 315 -22.00 -1.03 14.31
N MET A 316 -20.70 -1.28 14.44
CA MET A 316 -20.12 -1.69 15.73
C MET A 316 -20.06 -0.49 16.67
N ALA A 317 -20.26 -0.71 17.97
CA ALA A 317 -20.09 0.34 18.97
C ALA A 317 -18.63 0.81 19.02
N PRO A 318 -18.37 2.13 19.17
CA PRO A 318 -17.01 2.65 19.32
C PRO A 318 -16.28 2.06 20.54
N GLY A 319 -14.96 1.90 20.44
CA GLY A 319 -14.12 1.44 21.57
C GLY A 319 -14.18 -0.07 21.85
N ALA A 320 -14.92 -0.86 21.06
CA ALA A 320 -14.94 -2.32 21.18
C ALA A 320 -13.66 -3.02 20.68
N GLU A 321 -12.73 -2.29 20.06
CA GLU A 321 -11.46 -2.82 19.50
C GLU A 321 -10.49 -3.40 20.55
N GLY A 322 -10.74 -3.19 21.84
CA GLY A 322 -9.94 -3.74 22.95
C GLY A 322 -10.71 -4.63 23.94
N ALA A 323 -12.00 -4.89 23.69
CA ALA A 323 -12.74 -5.86 24.49
C ALA A 323 -12.21 -7.27 24.19
N PRO A 324 -12.22 -8.20 25.17
CA PRO A 324 -11.96 -9.60 24.85
C PRO A 324 -12.88 -10.01 23.69
N GLY A 325 -12.33 -10.66 22.67
CA GLY A 325 -13.01 -10.95 21.40
C GLY A 325 -14.19 -11.94 21.52
N ASP A 326 -14.69 -12.15 22.73
CA ASP A 326 -15.85 -12.94 23.09
C ASP A 326 -17.12 -12.08 23.27
N GLU A 327 -17.04 -10.74 23.26
CA GLU A 327 -18.21 -9.87 23.31
C GLU A 327 -18.06 -8.63 22.40
N LEU A 328 -19.06 -8.37 21.55
CA LEU A 328 -19.16 -7.13 20.76
C LEU A 328 -20.54 -6.50 20.93
N VAL A 329 -20.60 -5.18 20.83
CA VAL A 329 -21.86 -4.43 20.80
C VAL A 329 -22.09 -3.88 19.39
N PHE A 330 -23.30 -4.11 18.86
CA PHE A 330 -23.73 -3.63 17.56
C PHE A 330 -24.93 -2.71 17.71
N TYR A 331 -24.95 -1.65 16.91
CA TYR A 331 -26.05 -0.71 16.79
C TYR A 331 -26.75 -0.91 15.45
N ARG A 332 -28.08 -0.80 15.45
CA ARG A 332 -28.89 -0.72 14.24
C ARG A 332 -29.70 0.56 14.27
N GLY A 333 -29.42 1.48 13.34
CA GLY A 333 -30.02 2.81 13.36
C GLY A 333 -29.72 3.59 14.65
N PRO A 334 -30.59 4.52 15.09
CA PRO A 334 -30.35 5.38 16.26
C PRO A 334 -30.80 4.78 17.60
N ASN A 335 -31.71 3.81 17.62
CA ASN A 335 -32.42 3.39 18.84
C ASN A 335 -32.07 1.98 19.32
N GLU A 336 -31.48 1.15 18.46
CA GLU A 336 -31.28 -0.27 18.75
C GLU A 336 -29.82 -0.55 19.05
N ALA A 337 -29.59 -1.37 20.09
CA ALA A 337 -28.27 -1.84 20.47
C ALA A 337 -28.35 -3.28 20.98
N TYR A 338 -27.39 -4.08 20.55
CA TYR A 338 -27.33 -5.51 20.82
C TYR A 338 -25.93 -5.88 21.29
N ARG A 339 -25.85 -6.56 22.43
CA ARG A 339 -24.65 -7.22 22.91
C ARG A 339 -24.66 -8.65 22.40
N ILE A 340 -23.60 -9.01 21.67
CA ILE A 340 -23.45 -10.34 21.06
C ILE A 340 -22.22 -10.98 21.69
N ARG A 341 -22.41 -12.18 22.25
CA ARG A 341 -21.32 -12.99 22.78
C ARG A 341 -20.91 -14.06 21.81
N PHE A 342 -19.62 -14.36 21.77
CA PHE A 342 -18.99 -15.29 20.87
C PHE A 342 -18.15 -16.29 21.64
N MET A 343 -18.14 -17.53 21.17
CA MET A 343 -17.19 -18.55 21.59
C MET A 343 -16.34 -18.96 20.40
N ARG A 344 -15.03 -19.07 20.62
CA ARG A 344 -14.10 -19.60 19.63
C ARG A 344 -13.85 -21.09 19.90
N SER A 345 -14.17 -21.94 18.92
CA SER A 345 -13.90 -23.37 18.97
C SER A 345 -13.28 -23.83 17.66
N PHE A 346 -12.12 -24.51 17.72
CA PHE A 346 -11.36 -24.98 16.55
C PHE A 346 -11.15 -23.91 15.46
N GLY A 347 -10.89 -22.67 15.86
CA GLY A 347 -10.67 -21.55 14.94
C GLY A 347 -11.93 -20.90 14.36
N VAL A 348 -13.12 -21.41 14.69
CA VAL A 348 -14.42 -20.87 14.26
C VAL A 348 -15.05 -20.10 15.41
N TYR A 349 -15.66 -18.94 15.11
CA TYR A 349 -16.44 -18.15 16.06
C TYR A 349 -17.93 -18.47 15.90
N ARG A 350 -18.62 -18.68 17.02
CA ARG A 350 -20.07 -18.94 17.07
C ARG A 350 -20.73 -18.00 18.07
N VAL A 351 -21.92 -17.51 17.75
CA VAL A 351 -22.73 -16.66 18.65
C VAL A 351 -23.33 -17.52 19.76
N THR A 352 -23.10 -17.14 21.01
CA THR A 352 -23.58 -17.85 22.21
C THR A 352 -24.59 -17.06 23.03
N SER A 353 -24.68 -15.74 22.86
CA SER A 353 -25.79 -14.94 23.40
C SER A 353 -26.09 -13.73 22.53
N ILE A 354 -27.36 -13.31 22.54
CA ILE A 354 -27.88 -12.15 21.84
C ILE A 354 -28.77 -11.41 22.82
N ASP A 355 -28.29 -10.29 23.34
CA ASP A 355 -28.98 -9.51 24.37
C ASP A 355 -29.23 -8.09 23.87
N THR A 356 -30.42 -7.54 24.13
CA THR A 356 -30.64 -6.10 23.94
C THR A 356 -29.86 -5.33 25.00
N THR A 357 -29.29 -4.20 24.62
CA THR A 357 -28.53 -3.35 25.53
C THR A 357 -28.85 -1.87 25.29
N ARG A 358 -28.29 -1.00 26.12
CA ARG A 358 -28.36 0.45 25.92
C ARG A 358 -27.14 0.90 25.12
N ARG A 359 -27.34 1.89 24.26
CA ARG A 359 -26.21 2.57 23.60
C ARG A 359 -25.38 3.27 24.65
N ALA A 360 -24.06 3.17 24.54
CA ALA A 360 -23.20 4.12 25.22
C ALA A 360 -23.47 5.52 24.65
N ILE A 361 -23.44 6.54 25.51
CA ILE A 361 -23.52 7.93 25.07
C ILE A 361 -22.22 8.23 24.31
N GLU A 362 -22.35 8.56 23.01
CA GLU A 362 -21.23 8.88 22.12
C GLU A 362 -20.70 10.30 22.34
#